data_AF-A0A3N9SF12-F1
#
_entry.id   AF-A0A3N9SF12-F1
#
_cell.length_a   1.000
_cell.length_b   1.000
_cell.length_c   1.000
_cell.angle_alpha   90.00
_cell.angle_beta   90.00
_cell.angle_gamma   90.00
#
_symmetry.space_group_name_H-M   'P 1'
#
loop_
_entity.id
_entity.type
_entity.pdbx_description
1 polymer ?
#
loop_
_entity_poly.entity_id
_entity_poly.type
_entity_poly.pdbx_seq_one_letter_code
_entity_poly.pdbx_strand_id
1 'polypeptide(L)' 'MVNQIARNLALDPDPVGTVAQHIQDFWTPRMKHMAFALDGAGLDPVAREALARLAGQYGAAAAS' A
#
# COMPACT_ATOMS: atom_id res chain seq x y z
N MET A 1 -8.26 6.42 -3.75
CA MET A 1 -7.09 6.37 -4.65
C MET A 1 -6.42 5.00 -4.67
N VAL A 2 -6.00 4.42 -3.54
CA VAL A 2 -5.29 3.11 -3.54
C VAL A 2 -6.05 1.99 -4.26
N ASN A 3 -7.38 1.88 -4.10
CA ASN A 3 -8.20 0.91 -4.83
C ASN A 3 -8.19 1.12 -6.36
N GLN A 4 -8.00 2.35 -6.85
CA GLN A 4 -7.91 2.62 -8.29
C GLN A 4 -6.56 2.17 -8.84
N ILE A 5 -5.47 2.41 -8.09
CA ILE A 5 -4.14 1.92 -8.44
C ILE A 5 -4.14 0.39 -8.51
N ALA A 6 -4.72 -0.28 -7.50
CA ALA A 6 -4.87 -1.73 -7.46
C ALA A 6 -5.62 -2.29 -8.68
N ARG A 7 -6.75 -1.67 -9.06
CA ARG A 7 -7.51 -2.08 -10.25
C ARG A 7 -6.74 -1.86 -11.55
N ASN A 8 -6.01 -0.76 -11.67
CA ASN A 8 -5.22 -0.45 -12.86
C ASN A 8 -4.04 -1.42 -13.04
N LEU A 9 -3.53 -1.96 -11.94
CA LEU A 9 -2.41 -2.90 -11.92
C LEU A 9 -2.85 -4.36 -11.77
N ALA A 10 -4.14 -4.67 -11.92
CA ALA A 10 -4.67 -6.01 -11.66
C ALA A 10 -4.12 -7.11 -12.58
N LEU A 11 -3.56 -6.74 -13.75
CA LEU A 11 -2.93 -7.65 -14.70
C LEU A 11 -1.40 -7.72 -14.55
N ASP A 12 -0.83 -6.98 -13.60
CA ASP A 12 0.60 -7.06 -13.29
C ASP A 12 0.94 -8.46 -12.74
N PRO A 13 2.13 -9.00 -13.03
CA PRO A 13 2.57 -10.28 -12.46
C PRO A 13 2.72 -10.27 -10.93
N ASP A 14 2.98 -9.11 -10.32
CA ASP A 14 3.00 -8.91 -8.86
C ASP A 14 2.20 -7.64 -8.49
N PRO A 15 0.87 -7.70 -8.51
CA PRO A 15 0.04 -6.52 -8.33
C PRO A 15 0.19 -5.93 -6.91
N VAL A 16 0.44 -6.77 -5.89
CA VAL A 16 0.67 -6.30 -4.52
C VAL A 16 1.99 -5.55 -4.42
N GLY A 17 3.07 -6.13 -4.94
CA GLY A 17 4.40 -5.50 -4.94
C GLY A 17 4.39 -4.19 -5.72
N THR A 18 3.80 -4.18 -6.92
CA THR A 18 3.76 -2.99 -7.78
C THR A 18 2.92 -1.87 -7.16
N VAL A 19 1.80 -2.18 -6.49
CA VAL A 19 1.02 -1.18 -5.73
C VAL A 19 1.83 -0.64 -4.53
N ALA A 20 2.49 -1.50 -3.76
CA ALA A 20 3.30 -1.08 -2.62
C ALA A 20 4.45 -0.17 -3.06
N GLN A 21 5.15 -0.52 -4.14
CA GLN A 21 6.22 0.29 -4.72
C GLN A 21 5.70 1.65 -5.20
N HIS A 22 4.55 1.69 -5.88
CA HIS A 22 3.95 2.94 -6.31
C HIS A 22 3.62 3.88 -5.13
N ILE A 23 3.07 3.35 -4.05
CA ILE A 23 2.84 4.14 -2.83
C ILE A 23 4.17 4.62 -2.25
N GLN A 24 5.19 3.76 -2.22
CA GLN A 24 6.50 4.11 -1.70
C GLN A 24 7.12 5.30 -2.45
N ASP A 25 7.07 5.27 -3.79
CA ASP A 25 7.76 6.23 -4.65
C ASP A 25 7.02 7.56 -4.79
N PHE A 26 5.68 7.51 -4.86
CA PHE A 26 4.90 8.68 -5.26
C PHE A 26 4.10 9.31 -4.13
N TRP A 27 3.87 8.62 -3.01
CA TRP A 27 3.02 9.17 -1.95
C TRP A 27 3.85 9.93 -0.93
N THR A 28 3.34 11.10 -0.55
CA THR A 28 3.93 11.90 0.54
C THR A 28 3.81 11.17 1.89
N PRO A 29 4.65 11.49 2.89
CA PRO A 29 4.54 10.90 4.22
C PRO A 29 3.14 11.02 4.82
N ARG A 30 2.50 12.19 4.66
CA ARG A 30 1.11 12.42 5.11
C ARG A 30 0.12 11.45 4.48
N MET A 31 0.22 11.21 3.17
CA MET A 31 -0.67 10.28 2.46
C MET A 31 -0.48 8.85 2.96
N LYS A 32 0.77 8.42 3.18
CA LYS A 32 1.10 7.09 3.73
C LYS A 32 0.51 6.93 5.14
N HIS A 33 0.66 7.93 6.01
CA HIS A 33 0.04 7.93 7.35
C HIS A 33 -1.48 7.78 7.29
N MET A 34 -2.15 8.55 6.42
CA MET A 34 -3.60 8.42 6.25
C MET A 34 -4.01 7.05 5.74
N ALA A 35 -3.21 6.44 4.85
CA ALA A 35 -3.49 5.12 4.30
C ALA A 35 -3.37 4.02 5.36
N PHE A 36 -2.33 4.07 6.20
CA PHE A 36 -2.11 3.11 7.27
C PHE A 36 -3.12 3.23 8.41
N ALA A 37 -3.80 4.37 8.54
CA ALA A 37 -4.86 4.57 9.53
C ALA A 37 -6.22 3.97 9.10
N LEU A 38 -6.35 3.46 7.87
CA LEU A 38 -7.57 2.79 7.42
C LEU A 38 -7.71 1.43 8.10
N ASP A 39 -8.93 1.09 8.54
CA ASP A 39 -9.26 -0.21 9.15
C ASP A 39 -9.32 -1.37 8.11
N GLY A 40 -9.08 -1.06 6.84
CA GLY A 40 -9.14 -2.00 5.73
C GLY A 40 -10.54 -2.26 5.17
N ALA A 41 -11.59 -1.70 5.79
CA ALA A 41 -12.96 -1.84 5.28
C ALA A 41 -13.12 -1.10 3.94
N GLY A 42 -13.67 -1.80 2.94
CA GLY A 42 -13.86 -1.23 1.60
C GLY A 42 -12.57 -1.07 0.78
N LEU A 43 -11.43 -1.57 1.26
CA LEU A 43 -10.23 -1.69 0.45
C LEU A 43 -10.34 -2.87 -0.52
N ASP A 44 -9.78 -2.66 -1.71
CA ASP A 44 -9.48 -3.75 -2.63
C ASP A 44 -8.49 -4.73 -1.95
N PRO A 45 -8.62 -6.06 -2.12
CA PRO A 45 -7.72 -7.03 -1.49
C PRO A 45 -6.24 -6.77 -1.77
N VAL A 46 -5.88 -6.39 -3.01
CA VAL A 46 -4.50 -6.07 -3.40
C VAL A 46 -4.04 -4.80 -2.69
N ALA A 47 -4.89 -3.78 -2.63
CA ALA A 47 -4.59 -2.53 -1.93
C ALA A 47 -4.36 -2.76 -0.43
N ARG A 48 -5.22 -3.57 0.20
CA ARG A 48 -5.12 -3.91 1.63
C ARG A 48 -3.81 -4.62 1.93
N GLU A 49 -3.44 -5.60 1.11
CA GLU A 49 -2.21 -6.38 1.32
C GLU A 49 -0.95 -5.55 1.06
N ALA A 50 -0.97 -4.67 0.04
CA ALA A 50 0.13 -3.74 -0.22
C ALA A 50 0.36 -2.79 0.97
N LEU A 51 -0.70 -2.24 1.56
CA LEU A 51 -0.59 -1.38 2.75
C LEU A 51 -0.07 -2.14 3.97
N ALA A 52 -0.52 -3.38 4.18
CA ALA A 52 -0.03 -4.23 5.27
C ALA A 52 1.48 -4.53 5.14
N ARG A 53 1.94 -4.84 3.91
CA ARG A 53 3.36 -5.06 3.61
C ARG A 53 4.21 -3.83 3.93
N LEU A 54 3.76 -2.64 3.50
CA LEU A 54 4.46 -1.38 3.79
C LEU A 54 4.49 -1.09 5.30
N ALA A 55 3.37 -1.25 6.00
CA ALA A 55 3.32 -1.03 7.45
C ALA A 55 4.33 -1.91 8.19
N GLY A 56 4.47 -3.18 7.79
CA GLY A 56 5.48 -4.09 8.33
C GLY A 56 6.91 -3.63 8.06
N GLN A 57 7.20 -3.10 6.86
CA GLN A 57 8.53 -2.57 6.51
C GLN A 57 8.90 -1.34 7.35
N TYR A 58 7.96 -0.39 7.52
CA TYR A 58 8.20 0.80 8.35
C TYR A 58 8.35 0.46 9.84
N GLY A 59 7.58 -0.52 10.33
CA GLY A 59 7.74 -1.03 11.70
C GLY A 59 9.10 -1.68 11.93
N ALA A 60 9.58 -2.49 10.98
CA ALA A 60 10.90 -3.12 11.05
C ALA A 60 12.05 -2.11 10.97
N ALA A 61 11.92 -1.09 10.12
CA ALA A 61 12.93 -0.04 9.98
C ALA A 61 13.06 0.82 11.25
N ALA A 62 11.96 1.04 11.98
CA ALA A 62 11.99 1.78 13.25
C ALA A 62 12.60 0.98 14.42
N ALA A 63 12.69 -0.35 14.28
CA ALA A 63 13.23 -1.25 15.30
C ALA A 63 14.71 -1.63 15.07
N SER A 64 15.32 -1.15 13.99
CA SER A 64 16.71 -1.41 13.58
C SER A 64 17.60 -0.20 13.85
#